data_AF-A0A5Q2NL08-F1
#
_entry.id   AF-A0A5Q2NL08-F1
#
_cell.length_a   1.000
_cell.length_b   1.000
_cell.length_c   1.000
_cell.angle_alpha   90.00
_cell.angle_beta   90.00
_cell.angle_gamma   90.00
#
_symmetry.space_group_name_H-M   'P 1'
#
loop_
_entity.id
_entity.type
_entity.pdbx_description
1 polymer ?
#
loop_
_entity_poly.entity_id
_entity_poly.type
_entity_poly.pdbx_seq_one_letter_code
_entity_poly.pdbx_strand_id
1 'polypeptide(L)'
;MNHVDPEIVKGILCKLILTFLIVSPSIPCYTGGILGAASAGPSLHRKRRCLTYMLDHVLYLLFGFMDVFALLVVAAALFRIPVLKAGPTLVLVAVLASLLSYLNRMVMNWSVFDLLAQTALSALFFVLVLKFRLFWSMIIVSSGLMVFLPLQFTIYVLLTRFDFLPDAIASHNTGFVFALQLLTDASCLLIACALRLGKRGYRFMPQAPHDFQERILYFSPRYEKLTLALAANLINIMFTLYLTLNGWIYFSYAISLIVLFTMLILFDQTDKKR
;
A
#
# COMPACT_ATOMS: atom_id res chain seq x y z
N MET A 1 19.97 14.19 11.55
CA MET A 1 19.05 13.03 11.55
C MET A 1 19.63 12.04 12.54
N ASN A 2 18.97 11.81 13.67
CA ASN A 2 19.41 10.78 14.61
C ASN A 2 19.32 9.44 13.89
N HIS A 3 20.40 8.66 13.93
CA HIS A 3 20.36 7.25 13.55
C HIS A 3 19.16 6.63 14.26
N VAL A 4 18.22 6.09 13.48
CA VAL A 4 17.16 5.24 14.06
C VAL A 4 17.91 4.10 14.73
N ASP A 5 17.76 4.00 16.05
CA ASP A 5 18.49 3.00 16.82
C ASP A 5 18.08 1.61 16.29
N PRO A 6 19.01 0.85 15.69
CA PRO A 6 18.69 -0.45 15.13
C PRO A 6 18.09 -1.40 16.19
N GLU A 7 18.34 -1.18 17.47
CA GLU A 7 17.78 -1.97 18.56
C GLU A 7 16.26 -1.77 18.74
N ILE A 8 15.74 -0.56 18.51
CA ILE A 8 14.29 -0.30 18.57
C ILE A 8 13.58 -1.04 17.42
N VAL A 9 14.17 -0.99 16.23
CA VAL A 9 13.66 -1.70 15.05
C VAL A 9 13.68 -3.20 15.27
N LYS A 10 14.78 -3.75 15.80
CA LYS A 10 14.87 -5.18 16.16
C LYS A 10 13.83 -5.57 17.21
N GLY A 11 13.61 -4.75 18.23
CA GLY A 11 12.64 -5.03 19.30
C GLY A 11 11.20 -5.12 18.78
N ILE A 12 10.80 -4.20 17.90
CA ILE A 12 9.47 -4.20 17.26
C ILE A 12 9.34 -5.40 16.32
N LEU A 13 10.35 -5.65 15.48
CA LEU A 13 10.37 -6.77 14.53
C LEU A 13 10.30 -8.12 15.26
N CYS A 14 11.08 -8.28 16.34
CA CYS A 14 11.11 -9.50 17.14
C CYS A 14 9.76 -9.76 17.81
N LYS A 15 9.11 -8.74 18.41
CA LYS A 15 7.77 -8.89 18.98
C LYS A 15 6.72 -9.25 17.95
N LEU A 16 6.77 -8.65 16.75
CA LEU A 16 5.83 -8.95 15.66
C LEU A 16 6.04 -10.35 15.09
N ILE A 17 7.30 -10.78 14.89
CA ILE A 17 7.64 -12.14 14.46
C ILE A 17 7.22 -13.15 15.53
N LEU A 18 7.45 -12.87 16.81
CA LEU A 18 7.03 -13.77 17.89
C LEU A 18 5.51 -13.88 17.95
N THR A 19 4.79 -12.77 17.80
CA THR A 19 3.32 -12.75 17.73
C THR A 19 2.84 -13.54 16.51
N PHE A 20 3.52 -13.42 15.37
CA PHE A 20 3.20 -14.17 14.15
C PHE A 20 3.43 -15.68 14.31
N LEU A 21 4.52 -16.08 14.98
CA LEU A 21 4.82 -17.49 15.27
C LEU A 21 3.86 -18.11 16.29
N ILE A 22 3.36 -17.31 17.23
CA ILE A 22 2.40 -17.75 18.26
C ILE A 22 0.96 -17.80 17.71
N VAL A 23 0.58 -16.86 16.84
CA VAL A 23 -0.76 -16.74 16.25
C VAL A 23 -0.93 -17.58 14.97
N SER A 24 0.05 -18.39 14.60
CA SER A 24 -0.12 -19.42 13.56
C SER A 24 -0.40 -20.80 14.19
N PRO A 25 -1.56 -21.03 14.86
CA PRO A 25 -1.90 -22.37 15.27
C PRO A 25 -2.21 -23.14 13.99
N SER A 26 -1.36 -24.12 13.69
CA SER A 26 -1.64 -25.27 12.84
C SER A 26 -2.40 -24.90 11.56
N ILE A 27 -1.70 -24.47 10.49
CA ILE A 27 -2.29 -24.50 9.13
C ILE A 27 -2.76 -25.95 8.94
N PRO A 28 -4.07 -26.25 9.03
CA PRO A 28 -4.52 -27.59 8.82
C PRO A 28 -4.31 -27.80 7.33
N CYS A 29 -3.32 -28.61 6.98
CA CYS A 29 -3.32 -29.24 5.66
C CYS A 29 -4.69 -29.91 5.56
N TYR A 30 -5.62 -29.28 4.84
CA TYR A 30 -6.98 -29.71 4.67
C TYR A 30 -6.94 -31.13 4.09
N THR A 31 -6.94 -32.13 4.96
CA THR A 31 -7.20 -33.52 4.60
C THR A 31 -8.69 -33.57 4.39
N GLY A 32 -9.14 -33.16 3.21
CA GLY A 32 -10.49 -33.40 2.75
C GLY A 32 -10.82 -34.86 3.00
N GLY A 33 -11.83 -35.09 3.86
CA GLY A 33 -12.35 -36.41 4.13
C GLY A 33 -12.87 -37.00 2.83
N ILE A 34 -12.16 -37.98 2.31
CA ILE A 34 -12.72 -38.95 1.37
C ILE A 34 -12.72 -40.27 2.15
N LEU A 35 -13.87 -40.55 2.77
CA LEU A 35 -14.21 -41.90 3.16
C LEU A 35 -14.18 -42.77 1.90
N GLY A 36 -13.38 -43.83 1.92
CA GLY A 36 -13.52 -44.97 1.02
C GLY A 36 -12.71 -44.90 -0.27
N ALA A 37 -11.46 -45.34 -0.22
CA ALA A 37 -10.91 -46.38 -1.11
C ALA A 37 -9.41 -46.51 -0.84
N ALA A 38 -9.03 -47.60 -0.19
CA ALA A 38 -7.65 -48.04 -0.09
C ALA A 38 -7.17 -48.48 -1.48
N SER A 39 -6.44 -47.62 -2.18
CA SER A 39 -5.54 -48.06 -3.24
C SER A 39 -4.19 -47.35 -3.11
N ALA A 40 -3.16 -48.17 -2.97
CA ALA A 40 -1.80 -47.75 -2.70
C ALA A 40 -1.22 -47.01 -3.91
N GLY A 41 -0.99 -45.69 -3.75
CA GLY A 41 -0.07 -44.91 -4.56
C GLY A 41 -0.34 -43.39 -4.65
N PRO A 42 -0.18 -42.58 -3.58
CA PRO A 42 -0.34 -41.11 -3.72
C PRO A 42 0.79 -40.25 -3.09
N SER A 43 2.02 -40.76 -2.95
CA SER A 43 3.09 -39.97 -2.29
C SER A 43 3.57 -38.76 -3.11
N LEU A 44 3.65 -38.87 -4.45
CA LEU A 44 4.16 -37.80 -5.30
C LEU A 44 3.14 -36.66 -5.52
N HIS A 45 1.85 -36.99 -5.68
CA HIS A 45 0.79 -36.00 -5.88
C HIS A 45 0.49 -35.16 -4.63
N ARG A 46 0.68 -35.72 -3.43
CA ARG A 46 0.52 -34.96 -2.18
C ARG A 46 1.68 -33.97 -1.99
N LYS A 47 2.92 -34.37 -2.30
CA LYS A 47 4.09 -33.50 -2.18
C LYS A 47 4.06 -32.30 -3.14
N ARG A 48 3.60 -32.50 -4.39
CA ARG A 48 3.42 -31.39 -5.36
C ARG A 48 2.40 -30.36 -4.90
N ARG A 49 1.27 -30.78 -4.30
CA ARG A 49 0.25 -29.86 -3.79
C ARG A 49 0.73 -29.00 -2.63
N CYS A 50 1.44 -29.57 -1.66
CA CYS A 50 2.00 -28.79 -0.56
C CYS A 50 3.00 -27.73 -1.04
N LEU A 51 3.82 -28.07 -2.06
CA LEU A 51 4.79 -27.13 -2.62
C LEU A 51 4.11 -25.93 -3.31
N THR A 52 3.04 -26.17 -4.07
CA THR A 52 2.27 -25.08 -4.73
C THR A 52 1.63 -24.14 -3.70
N TYR A 53 1.03 -24.68 -2.63
CA TYR A 53 0.44 -23.83 -1.59
C TYR A 53 1.47 -22.95 -0.88
N MET A 54 2.65 -23.50 -0.55
CA MET A 54 3.71 -22.70 0.08
C MET A 54 4.23 -21.61 -0.86
N LEU A 55 4.34 -21.91 -2.16
CA LEU A 55 4.76 -20.94 -3.17
C LEU A 55 3.77 -19.78 -3.28
N ASP A 56 2.46 -20.05 -3.29
CA ASP A 56 1.42 -19.02 -3.40
C ASP A 56 1.47 -18.02 -2.24
N HIS A 57 1.71 -18.49 -1.01
CA HIS A 57 1.86 -17.62 0.16
C HIS A 57 3.12 -16.75 0.09
N VAL A 58 4.24 -17.31 -0.37
CA VAL A 58 5.50 -16.56 -0.55
C VAL A 58 5.34 -15.50 -1.62
N LEU A 59 4.73 -15.83 -2.76
CA LEU A 59 4.45 -14.88 -3.83
C LEU A 59 3.52 -13.78 -3.36
N TYR A 60 2.45 -14.11 -2.63
CA TYR A 60 1.54 -13.11 -2.06
C TYR A 60 2.28 -12.09 -1.17
N LEU A 61 3.16 -12.57 -0.28
CA LEU A 61 3.95 -11.70 0.59
C LEU A 61 4.93 -10.83 -0.20
N LEU A 62 5.57 -11.39 -1.23
CA LEU A 62 6.51 -10.67 -2.07
C LEU A 62 5.82 -9.56 -2.89
N PHE A 63 4.70 -9.87 -3.54
CA PHE A 63 3.92 -8.89 -4.29
C PHE A 63 3.31 -7.84 -3.37
N GLY A 64 2.74 -8.24 -2.22
CA GLY A 64 2.25 -7.29 -1.22
C GLY A 64 3.34 -6.37 -0.67
N PHE A 65 4.57 -6.86 -0.55
CA PHE A 65 5.72 -6.02 -0.20
C PHE A 65 6.05 -5.01 -1.30
N MET A 66 6.10 -5.45 -2.56
CA MET A 66 6.41 -4.58 -3.70
C MET A 66 5.37 -3.49 -3.88
N ASP A 67 4.10 -3.83 -3.70
CA ASP A 67 2.94 -2.94 -3.81
C ASP A 67 3.06 -1.77 -2.83
N VAL A 68 3.17 -2.07 -1.53
CA VAL A 68 3.34 -1.05 -0.49
C VAL A 68 4.65 -0.28 -0.68
N PHE A 69 5.74 -0.95 -1.07
CA PHE A 69 7.01 -0.28 -1.30
C PHE A 69 6.93 0.73 -2.45
N ALA A 70 6.35 0.36 -3.59
CA ALA A 70 6.18 1.23 -4.75
C ALA A 70 5.31 2.45 -4.41
N LEU A 71 4.20 2.23 -3.69
CA LEU A 71 3.34 3.27 -3.15
C LEU A 71 4.11 4.27 -2.26
N LEU A 72 4.91 3.77 -1.32
CA LEU A 72 5.68 4.61 -0.41
C LEU A 72 6.79 5.38 -1.14
N VAL A 73 7.43 4.77 -2.14
CA VAL A 73 8.47 5.40 -2.94
C VAL A 73 7.89 6.52 -3.81
N VAL A 74 6.73 6.32 -4.45
CA VAL A 74 6.07 7.39 -5.23
C VAL A 74 5.56 8.51 -4.32
N ALA A 75 5.00 8.18 -3.16
CA ALA A 75 4.61 9.16 -2.14
C ALA A 75 5.82 10.03 -1.71
N ALA A 76 6.94 9.39 -1.39
CA ALA A 76 8.16 10.08 -1.00
C ALA A 76 8.74 10.93 -2.14
N ALA A 77 8.70 10.44 -3.39
CA ALA A 77 9.15 11.19 -4.55
C ALA A 77 8.30 12.45 -4.81
N LEU A 78 6.98 12.36 -4.60
CA LEU A 78 6.03 13.46 -4.78
C LEU A 78 6.37 14.68 -3.89
N PHE A 79 6.83 14.44 -2.66
CA PHE A 79 7.22 15.50 -1.70
C PHE A 79 8.74 15.68 -1.55
N ARG A 80 9.54 15.17 -2.50
CA ARG A 80 11.01 15.24 -2.50
C ARG A 80 11.67 14.71 -1.22
N ILE A 81 11.02 13.77 -0.54
CA ILE A 81 11.60 13.11 0.62
C ILE A 81 12.79 12.26 0.13
N PRO A 82 13.96 12.33 0.79
CA PRO A 82 15.15 11.59 0.37
C PRO A 82 14.98 10.08 0.64
N VAL A 83 14.33 9.35 -0.29
CA VAL A 83 14.15 7.88 -0.26
C VAL A 83 15.45 7.12 -0.01
N LEU A 84 16.62 7.58 -0.46
CA LEU A 84 17.87 6.87 -0.16
C LEU A 84 18.19 6.89 1.35
N LYS A 85 17.89 7.99 2.03
CA LYS A 85 18.07 8.11 3.49
C LYS A 85 16.94 7.42 4.25
N ALA A 86 15.72 7.49 3.73
CA ALA A 86 14.55 6.82 4.31
C ALA A 86 14.41 5.35 3.86
N GLY A 87 15.32 4.82 3.04
CA GLY A 87 15.15 3.55 2.34
C GLY A 87 14.91 2.36 3.27
N PRO A 88 15.78 2.12 4.27
CA PRO A 88 15.57 1.04 5.25
C PRO A 88 14.25 1.18 6.00
N THR A 89 13.87 2.42 6.29
CA THR A 89 12.63 2.79 6.96
C THR A 89 11.43 2.41 6.08
N LEU A 90 11.43 2.74 4.78
CA LEU A 90 10.37 2.36 3.84
C LEU A 90 10.28 0.84 3.63
N VAL A 91 11.42 0.16 3.53
CA VAL A 91 11.47 -1.31 3.42
C VAL A 91 10.82 -1.96 4.63
N LEU A 92 11.11 -1.47 5.84
CA LEU A 92 10.49 -1.98 7.06
C LEU A 92 8.96 -1.81 7.05
N VAL A 93 8.44 -0.65 6.62
CA VAL A 93 6.98 -0.47 6.50
C VAL A 93 6.39 -1.46 5.52
N ALA A 94 7.00 -1.60 4.35
CA ALA A 94 6.49 -2.47 3.32
C ALA A 94 6.42 -3.92 3.79
N VAL A 95 7.42 -4.40 4.54
CA VAL A 95 7.39 -5.74 5.16
C VAL A 95 6.28 -5.86 6.20
N LEU A 96 6.13 -4.87 7.09
CA LEU A 96 5.09 -4.92 8.12
C LEU A 96 3.68 -4.84 7.53
N ALA A 97 3.50 -4.00 6.51
CA ALA A 97 2.24 -3.82 5.81
C ALA A 97 1.87 -5.06 4.98
N SER A 98 2.83 -5.71 4.32
CA SER A 98 2.57 -6.95 3.58
C SER A 98 2.20 -8.10 4.50
N LEU A 99 2.86 -8.21 5.67
CA LEU A 99 2.50 -9.18 6.70
C LEU A 99 1.09 -8.89 7.26
N LEU A 100 0.77 -7.63 7.54
CA LEU A 100 -0.55 -7.24 8.01
C LEU A 100 -1.64 -7.55 6.96
N SER A 101 -1.35 -7.28 5.68
CA SER A 101 -2.24 -7.63 4.57
C SER A 101 -2.45 -9.13 4.46
N TYR A 102 -1.39 -9.92 4.59
CA TYR A 102 -1.48 -11.38 4.61
C TYR A 102 -2.38 -11.87 5.74
N LEU A 103 -2.20 -11.35 6.96
CA LEU A 103 -3.07 -11.71 8.10
C LEU A 103 -4.53 -11.33 7.83
N ASN A 104 -4.77 -10.12 7.33
CA ASN A 104 -6.11 -9.66 7.01
C ASN A 104 -6.79 -10.56 5.96
N ARG A 105 -6.12 -10.85 4.84
CA ARG A 105 -6.75 -11.58 3.72
C ARG A 105 -6.75 -13.09 3.89
N MET A 106 -5.64 -13.69 4.34
CA MET A 106 -5.48 -15.15 4.37
C MET A 106 -5.92 -15.78 5.69
N VAL A 107 -5.74 -15.07 6.83
CA VAL A 107 -6.04 -15.63 8.16
C VAL A 107 -7.43 -15.19 8.63
N MET A 108 -7.75 -13.89 8.51
CA MET A 108 -9.00 -13.33 9.04
C MET A 108 -10.11 -13.20 7.99
N ASN A 109 -9.79 -13.34 6.70
CA ASN A 109 -10.72 -13.12 5.58
C ASN A 109 -11.42 -11.74 5.61
N TRP A 110 -10.67 -10.72 6.06
CA TRP A 110 -11.08 -9.33 6.25
C TRP A 110 -10.43 -8.42 5.20
N SER A 111 -10.59 -8.76 3.92
CA SER A 111 -9.97 -8.02 2.80
C SER A 111 -10.37 -6.54 2.73
N VAL A 112 -11.57 -6.19 3.21
CA VAL A 112 -12.09 -4.82 3.24
C VAL A 112 -11.23 -3.88 4.09
N PHE A 113 -10.68 -4.38 5.21
CA PHE A 113 -9.89 -3.56 6.13
C PHE A 113 -8.44 -3.39 5.69
N ASP A 114 -7.99 -4.12 4.67
CA ASP A 114 -6.59 -4.15 4.27
C ASP A 114 -6.08 -2.77 3.85
N LEU A 115 -6.80 -2.09 2.95
CA LEU A 115 -6.41 -0.75 2.48
C LEU A 115 -6.34 0.27 3.63
N LEU A 116 -7.31 0.21 4.55
CA LEU A 116 -7.37 1.11 5.71
C LEU A 116 -6.23 0.83 6.69
N ALA A 117 -5.99 -0.44 6.97
CA ALA A 117 -4.92 -0.89 7.86
C ALA A 117 -3.53 -0.51 7.31
N GLN A 118 -3.29 -0.69 6.01
CA GLN A 118 -2.05 -0.28 5.35
C GLN A 118 -1.86 1.23 5.35
N THR A 119 -2.93 2.01 5.10
CA THR A 119 -2.90 3.48 5.15
C THR A 119 -2.56 3.96 6.56
N ALA A 120 -3.24 3.43 7.57
CA ALA A 120 -3.03 3.78 8.97
C ALA A 120 -1.64 3.39 9.45
N LEU A 121 -1.17 2.17 9.12
CA LEU A 121 0.16 1.70 9.47
C LEU A 121 1.26 2.56 8.84
N SER A 122 1.12 2.88 7.55
CA SER A 122 2.06 3.74 6.84
C SER A 122 2.12 5.13 7.48
N ALA A 123 0.96 5.74 7.77
CA ALA A 123 0.91 7.06 8.38
C ALA A 123 1.51 7.07 9.79
N LEU A 124 1.17 6.07 10.62
CA LEU A 124 1.75 5.92 11.96
C LEU A 124 3.26 5.76 11.90
N PHE A 125 3.78 5.06 10.90
CA PHE A 125 5.20 4.85 10.77
C PHE A 125 5.96 6.12 10.35
N PHE A 126 5.39 6.95 9.46
CA PHE A 126 5.92 8.29 9.18
C PHE A 126 5.97 9.14 10.45
N VAL A 127 4.98 9.00 11.35
CA VAL A 127 4.97 9.68 12.64
C VAL A 127 6.07 9.17 13.57
N LEU A 128 6.13 7.85 13.80
CA LEU A 128 6.99 7.28 14.83
C LEU A 128 8.47 7.26 14.44
N VAL A 129 8.78 6.89 13.19
CA VAL A 129 10.18 6.66 12.76
C VAL A 129 10.77 7.91 12.13
N LEU A 130 10.03 8.54 11.23
CA LEU A 130 10.49 9.74 10.54
C LEU A 130 10.15 11.03 11.30
N LYS A 131 9.43 10.96 12.42
CA LYS A 131 9.08 12.11 13.27
C LYS A 131 8.34 13.21 12.47
N PHE A 132 7.50 12.80 11.53
CA PHE A 132 6.52 13.70 10.93
C PHE A 132 5.35 13.91 11.88
N ARG A 133 4.68 15.07 11.81
CA ARG A 133 3.37 15.22 12.45
C ARG A 133 2.34 14.37 11.71
N LEU A 134 1.28 13.97 12.41
CA LEU A 134 0.22 13.13 11.84
C LEU A 134 -0.38 13.73 10.57
N PHE A 135 -0.71 15.03 10.58
CA PHE A 135 -1.25 15.74 9.41
C PHE A 135 -0.39 15.57 8.16
N TRP A 136 0.91 15.83 8.28
CA TRP A 136 1.88 15.69 7.20
C TRP A 136 2.04 14.24 6.75
N SER A 137 2.07 13.30 7.70
CA SER A 137 2.14 11.86 7.42
C SER A 137 0.93 11.38 6.62
N MET A 138 -0.27 11.82 7.00
CA MET A 138 -1.51 11.50 6.30
C MET A 138 -1.53 12.11 4.89
N ILE A 139 -1.05 13.34 4.71
CA ILE A 139 -0.90 13.94 3.37
C ILE A 139 0.04 13.09 2.51
N ILE A 140 1.22 12.72 3.02
CA ILE A 140 2.19 11.92 2.27
C ILE A 140 1.55 10.61 1.79
N VAL A 141 0.99 9.84 2.72
CA VAL A 141 0.45 8.50 2.43
C VAL A 141 -0.79 8.58 1.54
N SER A 142 -1.73 9.48 1.85
CA SER A 142 -2.96 9.61 1.05
C SER A 142 -2.67 10.11 -0.37
N SER A 143 -1.72 11.02 -0.57
CA SER A 143 -1.30 11.45 -1.91
C SER A 143 -0.58 10.35 -2.68
N GLY A 144 0.21 9.50 -2.02
CA GLY A 144 0.78 8.29 -2.62
C GLY A 144 -0.32 7.39 -3.19
N LEU A 145 -1.35 7.12 -2.38
CA LEU A 145 -2.53 6.36 -2.78
C LEU A 145 -3.30 7.03 -3.93
N MET A 146 -3.41 8.35 -3.95
CA MET A 146 -4.07 9.07 -5.05
C MET A 146 -3.32 8.96 -6.37
N VAL A 147 -2.01 8.72 -6.36
CA VAL A 147 -1.26 8.40 -7.59
C VAL A 147 -1.42 6.93 -7.93
N PHE A 148 -1.36 6.06 -6.92
CA PHE A 148 -1.39 4.61 -7.08
C PHE A 148 -2.74 4.10 -7.62
N LEU A 149 -3.86 4.48 -7.00
CA LEU A 149 -5.18 3.95 -7.34
C LEU A 149 -5.61 4.25 -8.79
N PRO A 150 -5.58 5.51 -9.28
CA PRO A 150 -5.90 5.79 -10.68
C PRO A 150 -4.97 5.06 -11.64
N LEU A 151 -3.68 4.94 -11.32
CA LEU A 151 -2.72 4.23 -12.17
C LEU A 151 -3.07 2.75 -12.28
N GLN A 152 -3.37 2.09 -11.16
CA GLN A 152 -3.83 0.71 -11.14
C GLN A 152 -5.10 0.53 -11.96
N PHE A 153 -6.08 1.44 -11.82
CA PHE A 153 -7.30 1.40 -12.61
C PHE A 153 -7.04 1.64 -14.10
N THR A 154 -6.15 2.55 -14.47
CA THR A 154 -5.75 2.75 -15.86
C THR A 154 -5.18 1.46 -16.45
N ILE A 155 -4.27 0.80 -15.74
CA ILE A 155 -3.67 -0.47 -16.19
C ILE A 155 -4.73 -1.56 -16.27
N TYR A 156 -5.62 -1.67 -15.28
CA TYR A 156 -6.74 -2.61 -15.30
C TYR A 156 -7.61 -2.41 -16.54
N VAL A 157 -8.10 -1.19 -16.78
CA VAL A 157 -8.94 -0.86 -17.94
C VAL A 157 -8.23 -1.16 -19.26
N LEU A 158 -6.94 -0.85 -19.37
CA LEU A 158 -6.16 -1.15 -20.56
C LEU A 158 -6.05 -2.66 -20.79
N LEU A 159 -5.69 -3.43 -19.77
CA LEU A 159 -5.52 -4.88 -19.90
C LEU A 159 -6.84 -5.59 -20.19
N THR A 160 -7.94 -5.17 -19.58
CA THR A 160 -9.28 -5.65 -19.90
C THR A 160 -9.66 -5.31 -21.34
N ARG A 161 -9.35 -4.09 -21.81
CA ARG A 161 -9.66 -3.67 -23.18
C ARG A 161 -8.93 -4.46 -24.26
N PHE A 162 -7.76 -5.01 -23.93
CA PHE A 162 -6.95 -5.85 -24.81
C PHE A 162 -7.18 -7.36 -24.59
N ASP A 163 -8.22 -7.74 -23.84
CA ASP A 163 -8.57 -9.13 -23.52
C ASP A 163 -7.46 -9.91 -22.78
N PHE A 164 -6.51 -9.22 -22.13
CA PHE A 164 -5.49 -9.85 -21.29
C PHE A 164 -6.01 -10.24 -19.91
N LEU A 165 -7.06 -9.56 -19.43
CA LEU A 165 -7.74 -9.88 -18.17
C LEU A 165 -9.24 -10.09 -18.40
N PRO A 166 -9.80 -11.28 -18.08
CA PRO A 166 -11.25 -11.43 -17.97
C PRO A 166 -11.86 -10.47 -16.94
N ASP A 167 -13.04 -9.93 -17.25
CA ASP A 167 -13.77 -8.93 -16.45
C ASP A 167 -14.02 -9.36 -14.99
N ALA A 168 -14.03 -10.66 -14.71
CA ALA A 168 -14.33 -11.24 -13.39
C ALA A 168 -13.13 -11.36 -12.44
N ILE A 169 -11.93 -10.86 -12.79
CA ILE A 169 -10.72 -11.04 -11.96
C ILE A 169 -10.76 -10.22 -10.68
N ALA A 170 -11.54 -9.13 -10.61
CA ALA A 170 -11.63 -8.30 -9.40
C ALA A 170 -12.05 -9.08 -8.13
N SER A 171 -12.70 -10.25 -8.28
CA SER A 171 -13.17 -11.09 -7.17
C SER A 171 -12.36 -12.36 -6.91
N HIS A 172 -11.42 -12.73 -7.78
CA HIS A 172 -10.68 -14.01 -7.67
C HIS A 172 -9.16 -13.80 -7.69
N ASN A 173 -8.48 -14.27 -6.63
CA ASN A 173 -7.02 -14.34 -6.49
C ASN A 173 -6.41 -15.30 -7.53
N THR A 174 -6.40 -14.88 -8.80
CA THR A 174 -5.82 -15.61 -9.93
C THR A 174 -4.43 -15.04 -10.24
N GLY A 175 -3.60 -15.79 -10.98
CA GLY A 175 -2.26 -15.33 -11.39
C GLY A 175 -2.26 -13.99 -12.16
N PHE A 176 -3.39 -13.59 -12.75
CA PHE A 176 -3.56 -12.30 -13.40
C PHE A 176 -3.51 -11.11 -12.44
N VAL A 177 -3.87 -11.30 -11.16
CA VAL A 177 -3.75 -10.26 -10.13
C VAL A 177 -2.29 -9.87 -9.95
N PHE A 178 -1.37 -10.84 -9.98
CA PHE A 178 0.07 -10.57 -9.86
C PHE A 178 0.62 -9.78 -11.07
N ALA A 179 0.11 -10.03 -12.27
CA ALA A 179 0.49 -9.25 -13.46
C ALA A 179 0.06 -7.79 -13.35
N LEU A 180 -1.19 -7.55 -12.89
CA LEU A 180 -1.70 -6.20 -12.64
C LEU A 180 -0.87 -5.47 -11.57
N GLN A 181 -0.56 -6.15 -10.46
CA GLN A 181 0.28 -5.59 -9.39
C GLN A 181 1.67 -5.24 -9.92
N LEU A 182 2.35 -6.17 -10.59
CA LEU A 182 3.69 -5.94 -11.12
C LEU A 182 3.76 -4.74 -12.08
N LEU A 183 2.78 -4.60 -12.98
CA LEU A 183 2.72 -3.47 -13.92
C LEU A 183 2.43 -2.15 -13.20
N THR A 184 1.58 -2.17 -12.18
CA THR A 184 1.26 -1.00 -11.35
C THR A 184 2.49 -0.55 -10.56
N ASP A 185 3.16 -1.48 -9.89
CA ASP A 185 4.35 -1.23 -9.09
C ASP A 185 5.48 -0.68 -9.95
N ALA A 186 5.74 -1.30 -11.10
CA ALA A 186 6.72 -0.83 -12.06
C ALA A 186 6.40 0.59 -12.54
N SER A 187 5.14 0.88 -12.85
CA SER A 187 4.70 2.21 -13.29
C SER A 187 4.85 3.26 -12.19
N CYS A 188 4.51 2.92 -10.94
CA CYS A 188 4.73 3.80 -9.79
C CYS A 188 6.21 4.11 -9.56
N LEU A 189 7.08 3.11 -9.67
CA LEU A 189 8.53 3.29 -9.55
C LEU A 189 9.09 4.15 -10.70
N LEU A 190 8.59 3.98 -11.92
CA LEU A 190 8.96 4.82 -13.06
C LEU A 190 8.53 6.28 -12.85
N ILE A 191 7.31 6.53 -12.37
CA ILE A 191 6.83 7.88 -12.03
C ILE A 191 7.71 8.48 -10.93
N ALA A 192 8.01 7.72 -9.87
CA ALA A 192 8.87 8.17 -8.79
C ALA A 192 10.29 8.52 -9.28
N CYS A 193 10.84 7.71 -10.19
CA CYS A 193 12.12 7.95 -10.83
C CYS A 193 12.11 9.24 -11.67
N ALA A 194 11.08 9.42 -12.52
CA ALA A 194 10.91 10.61 -13.35
C ALA A 194 10.79 11.90 -12.52
N LEU A 195 10.00 11.86 -11.43
CA LEU A 195 9.86 12.99 -10.50
C LEU A 195 11.19 13.38 -9.85
N ARG A 196 12.03 12.38 -9.53
CA ARG A 196 13.34 12.58 -8.90
C ARG A 196 14.38 13.13 -9.86
N LEU A 197 14.51 12.52 -11.04
CA LEU A 197 15.43 12.97 -12.07
C LEU A 197 15.09 14.40 -12.52
N GLY A 198 13.80 14.68 -12.70
CA GLY A 198 13.34 16.02 -13.04
C GLY A 198 13.34 17.03 -11.89
N LYS A 199 13.60 16.61 -10.64
CA LYS A 199 13.44 17.43 -9.42
C LYS A 199 12.07 18.13 -9.40
N ARG A 200 10.99 17.43 -9.80
CA ARG A 200 9.63 17.97 -10.03
C ARG A 200 8.63 17.75 -8.88
N GLY A 201 9.05 17.22 -7.74
CA GLY A 201 8.16 17.10 -6.57
C GLY A 201 7.81 18.46 -5.94
N TYR A 202 6.89 18.47 -4.98
CA TYR A 202 6.48 19.65 -4.22
C TYR A 202 7.47 19.98 -3.09
N ARG A 203 7.63 21.28 -2.77
CA ARG A 203 8.60 21.78 -1.76
C ARG A 203 7.93 22.36 -0.52
N PHE A 204 6.62 22.57 -0.53
CA PHE A 204 5.90 23.11 0.63
C PHE A 204 5.95 22.22 1.88
N MET A 205 6.29 20.94 1.72
CA MET A 205 6.42 19.97 2.81
C MET A 205 7.58 20.34 3.75
N PRO A 206 7.34 20.59 5.05
CA PRO A 206 8.43 20.84 5.97
C PRO A 206 9.28 19.58 6.17
N GLN A 207 10.59 19.77 6.31
CA GLN A 207 11.52 18.66 6.53
C GLN A 207 11.40 18.15 7.97
N ALA A 208 11.41 16.84 8.14
CA ALA A 208 11.51 16.22 9.46
C ALA A 208 12.91 16.40 10.08
N PRO A 209 13.04 16.37 11.42
CA PRO A 209 12.00 16.12 12.43
C PRO A 209 11.15 17.35 12.71
N HIS A 210 9.84 17.16 12.92
CA HIS A 210 8.97 18.24 13.38
C HIS A 210 9.06 18.37 14.91
N ASP A 211 9.06 19.60 15.41
CA ASP A 211 8.78 19.84 16.83
C ASP A 211 7.33 19.44 17.14
N PHE A 212 7.04 18.67 18.18
CA PHE A 212 5.65 18.30 18.53
C PHE A 212 4.98 19.34 19.44
N GLN A 213 5.73 20.31 19.96
CA GLN A 213 5.21 21.34 20.87
C GLN A 213 4.52 22.50 20.14
N GLU A 214 4.91 22.78 18.90
CA GLU A 214 4.29 23.83 18.10
C GLU A 214 2.87 23.42 17.66
N ARG A 215 1.88 24.24 17.99
CA ARG A 215 0.48 24.03 17.59
C ARG A 215 0.26 24.48 16.14
N ILE A 216 -0.18 23.57 15.27
CA ILE A 216 -0.65 23.92 13.93
C ILE A 216 -2.12 24.28 13.98
N LEU A 217 -2.46 25.49 13.52
CA LEU A 217 -3.83 25.89 13.23
C LEU A 217 -4.22 25.34 11.84
N TYR A 218 -4.82 24.16 11.78
CA TYR A 218 -5.17 23.45 10.54
C TYR A 218 -6.15 24.22 9.64
N PHE A 219 -7.00 25.06 10.24
CA PHE A 219 -7.97 25.91 9.55
C PHE A 219 -7.43 27.33 9.27
N SER A 220 -6.12 27.54 9.37
CA SER A 220 -5.55 28.81 8.92
C SER A 220 -5.54 28.88 7.38
N PRO A 221 -5.65 30.08 6.78
CA PRO A 221 -5.60 30.26 5.32
C PRO A 221 -4.34 29.69 4.64
N ARG A 222 -3.28 29.44 5.43
CA ARG A 222 -2.04 28.81 4.99
C ARG A 222 -2.20 27.31 4.73
N TYR A 223 -2.98 26.61 5.54
CA TYR A 223 -3.13 25.15 5.49
C TYR A 223 -4.49 24.70 4.94
N GLU A 224 -5.45 25.60 4.77
CA GLU A 224 -6.79 25.31 4.26
C GLU A 224 -6.80 24.42 3.01
N LYS A 225 -5.98 24.76 1.99
CA LYS A 225 -5.88 23.97 0.75
C LYS A 225 -5.36 22.55 0.97
N LEU A 226 -4.41 22.39 1.89
CA LEU A 226 -3.84 21.10 2.23
C LEU A 226 -4.81 20.26 3.05
N THR A 227 -5.56 20.88 3.95
CA THR A 227 -6.63 20.24 4.72
C THR A 227 -7.75 19.78 3.80
N LEU A 228 -8.14 20.59 2.82
CA LEU A 228 -9.14 20.22 1.81
C LEU A 228 -8.66 19.06 0.94
N ALA A 229 -7.41 19.11 0.46
CA ALA A 229 -6.82 18.00 -0.31
C ALA A 229 -6.77 16.70 0.51
N LEU A 230 -6.37 16.78 1.79
CA LEU A 230 -6.36 15.62 2.67
C LEU A 230 -7.77 15.04 2.87
N ALA A 231 -8.75 15.88 3.16
CA ALA A 231 -10.14 15.45 3.33
C ALA A 231 -10.67 14.78 2.05
N ALA A 232 -10.45 15.39 0.88
CA ALA A 232 -10.84 14.83 -0.41
C ALA A 232 -10.18 13.46 -0.66
N ASN A 233 -8.89 13.31 -0.37
CA ASN A 233 -8.18 12.05 -0.54
C ASN A 233 -8.74 10.95 0.37
N LEU A 234 -9.01 11.25 1.65
CA LEU A 234 -9.54 10.28 2.60
C LEU A 234 -10.97 9.84 2.23
N ILE A 235 -11.82 10.79 1.84
CA ILE A 235 -13.16 10.49 1.32
C ILE A 235 -13.03 9.61 0.07
N ASN A 236 -12.12 9.94 -0.85
CA ASN A 236 -11.93 9.16 -2.06
C ASN A 236 -11.46 7.73 -1.77
N ILE A 237 -10.55 7.51 -0.82
CA ILE A 237 -10.10 6.16 -0.42
C ILE A 237 -11.29 5.32 0.06
N MET A 238 -12.13 5.87 0.95
CA MET A 238 -13.31 5.17 1.47
C MET A 238 -14.34 4.90 0.37
N PHE A 239 -14.59 5.89 -0.48
CA PHE A 239 -15.58 5.80 -1.55
C PHE A 239 -15.13 4.84 -2.65
N THR A 240 -13.85 4.85 -3.03
CA THR A 240 -13.22 3.91 -3.97
C THR A 240 -13.36 2.49 -3.47
N LEU A 241 -13.07 2.24 -2.19
CA LEU A 241 -13.23 0.92 -1.58
C LEU A 241 -14.69 0.44 -1.68
N TYR A 242 -15.64 1.29 -1.29
CA TYR A 242 -17.07 0.98 -1.37
C TYR A 242 -17.51 0.68 -2.82
N LEU A 243 -17.15 1.52 -3.78
CA LEU A 243 -17.54 1.35 -5.19
C LEU A 243 -16.93 0.09 -5.80
N THR A 244 -15.65 -0.18 -5.51
CA THR A 244 -14.95 -1.36 -6.02
C THR A 244 -15.58 -2.65 -5.49
N LEU A 245 -15.96 -2.69 -4.21
CA LEU A 245 -16.66 -3.84 -3.61
C LEU A 245 -18.04 -4.09 -4.22
N ASN A 246 -18.72 -3.06 -4.73
CA ASN A 246 -20.00 -3.18 -5.42
C ASN A 246 -19.87 -3.44 -6.93
N GLY A 247 -18.64 -3.56 -7.45
CA GLY A 247 -18.37 -3.80 -8.89
C GLY A 247 -18.36 -2.54 -9.76
N TRP A 248 -18.42 -1.34 -9.19
CA TRP A 248 -18.53 -0.07 -9.92
C TRP A 248 -17.13 0.50 -10.26
N ILE A 249 -16.28 -0.33 -10.86
CA ILE A 249 -14.85 -0.06 -11.08
C ILE A 249 -14.64 1.18 -11.96
N TYR A 250 -15.36 1.29 -13.09
CA TYR A 250 -15.22 2.43 -14.00
C TYR A 250 -15.61 3.76 -13.35
N PHE A 251 -16.62 3.75 -12.48
CA PHE A 251 -17.04 4.95 -11.75
C PHE A 251 -16.02 5.33 -10.67
N SER A 252 -15.52 4.33 -9.94
CA SER A 252 -14.42 4.48 -8.97
C SER A 252 -13.16 5.08 -9.60
N TYR A 253 -12.82 4.63 -10.81
CA TYR A 253 -11.71 5.17 -11.60
C TYR A 253 -11.91 6.64 -11.96
N ALA A 254 -13.06 7.01 -12.51
CA ALA A 254 -13.36 8.39 -12.91
C ALA A 254 -13.25 9.36 -11.73
N ILE A 255 -13.80 8.99 -10.56
CA ILE A 255 -13.72 9.82 -9.35
C ILE A 255 -12.28 9.93 -8.86
N SER A 256 -11.55 8.82 -8.83
CA SER A 256 -10.15 8.82 -8.39
C SER A 256 -9.27 9.72 -9.26
N LEU A 257 -9.53 9.78 -10.58
CA LEU A 257 -8.86 10.74 -11.47
C LEU A 257 -9.21 12.19 -11.12
N ILE A 258 -10.49 12.51 -10.94
CA ILE A 258 -10.94 13.88 -10.60
C ILE A 258 -10.26 14.36 -9.30
N VAL A 259 -10.23 13.49 -8.28
CA VAL A 259 -9.61 13.80 -6.99
C VAL A 259 -8.10 13.95 -7.13
N LEU A 260 -7.42 13.06 -7.89
CA LEU A 260 -5.99 13.21 -8.19
C LEU A 260 -5.70 14.56 -8.85
N PHE A 261 -6.43 14.95 -9.90
CA PHE A 261 -6.21 16.23 -10.58
C PHE A 261 -6.46 17.42 -9.65
N THR A 262 -7.52 17.36 -8.85
CA THR A 262 -7.83 18.42 -7.87
C THR A 262 -6.72 18.54 -6.82
N MET A 263 -6.24 17.41 -6.30
CA MET A 263 -5.11 17.37 -5.36
C MET A 263 -3.85 18.02 -5.98
N LEU A 264 -3.51 17.67 -7.21
CA LEU A 264 -2.34 18.22 -7.91
C LEU A 264 -2.46 19.74 -8.11
N ILE A 265 -3.65 20.25 -8.43
CA ILE A 265 -3.93 21.69 -8.55
C ILE A 265 -3.79 22.38 -7.19
N LEU A 266 -4.38 21.83 -6.13
CA LEU A 266 -4.29 22.40 -4.78
C LEU A 266 -2.84 22.45 -4.29
N PHE A 267 -2.05 21.42 -4.60
CA PHE A 267 -0.62 21.37 -4.28
C PHE A 267 0.20 22.39 -5.07
N ASP A 268 -0.02 22.53 -6.37
CA ASP A 268 0.65 23.55 -7.20
C ASP A 268 0.37 24.97 -6.69
N GLN A 269 -0.90 25.26 -6.36
CA GLN A 269 -1.29 26.54 -5.80
C GLN A 269 -0.68 26.80 -4.41
N THR A 270 -0.37 25.75 -3.66
CA THR A 270 0.26 25.85 -2.33
C THR A 270 1.77 26.06 -2.47
N ASP A 271 2.40 25.41 -3.44
CA ASP A 271 3.84 25.56 -3.72
C ASP A 271 4.17 26.96 -4.23
N LYS A 272 3.33 27.55 -5.11
CA LYS A 272 3.50 28.90 -5.66
C LYS A 272 3.36 30.05 -4.65
N LYS A 273 2.75 29.82 -3.49
CA LYS A 273 2.53 30.85 -2.46
C LYS A 273 3.73 31.01 -1.49
N ARG A 274 4.80 30.22 -1.67
CA ARG A 274 6.05 30.34 -0.91
C ARG A 274 7.15 30.93 -1.76
#